data_AF-A0A2I1HWB1-F1
#
_entry.id   AF-A0A2I1HWB1-F1
#
_cell.length_a   1.000
_cell.length_b   1.000
_cell.length_c   1.000
_cell.angle_alpha   90.00
_cell.angle_beta   90.00
_cell.angle_gamma   90.00
#
_symmetry.space_group_name_H-M   'P 1'
#
loop_
_entity.id
_entity.type
_entity.pdbx_description
1 polymer ?
#
loop_
_entity_poly.entity_id
_entity_poly.type
_entity_poly.pdbx_seq_one_letter_code
_entity_poly.pdbx_strand_id
1 'polypeptide(L)'
;MLGYLRTATTDTDNSSSAVSEKYKKAREYLSTQIGDKHLEEDIIKASSKVVIDKSSEKVAEASKKEALKEIQITPEITKTIVSTQKTDGSFEVSKEITDKLNSTSPESLVTSVITYTKNDKLKNVKPSVWQTVISMQYLKNTASQHENDWKDKYNKAEEYVRSQLGDDNLVKELL
;
A
#
# COMPACT_ATOMS: atom_id res chain seq x y z
N MET A 1 49.64 -1.85 -36.90
CA MET A 1 48.42 -1.51 -36.12
C MET A 1 48.90 -1.10 -34.73
N LEU A 2 49.12 0.18 -34.43
CA LEU A 2 48.10 1.17 -34.03
C LEU A 2 47.15 0.61 -32.95
N GLY A 3 47.25 1.12 -31.72
CA GLY A 3 46.22 0.87 -30.70
C GLY A 3 46.62 1.23 -29.28
N TYR A 4 46.74 2.52 -29.00
CA TYR A 4 46.77 3.18 -27.69
C TYR A 4 46.05 2.45 -26.55
N LEU A 5 46.73 2.25 -25.42
CA LEU A 5 46.08 2.24 -24.10
C LEU A 5 46.28 3.60 -23.46
N ARG A 6 45.26 4.46 -23.64
CA ARG A 6 45.09 5.71 -22.90
C ARG A 6 44.94 5.41 -21.42
N THR A 7 45.65 6.16 -20.59
CA THR A 7 45.45 6.28 -19.16
C THR A 7 44.04 6.79 -18.87
N ALA A 8 43.20 5.97 -18.26
CA ALA A 8 41.95 6.44 -17.66
C ALA A 8 42.30 7.12 -16.33
N THR A 9 42.49 8.44 -16.37
CA THR A 9 42.41 9.29 -15.20
C THR A 9 41.00 9.15 -14.62
N THR A 10 40.95 8.77 -13.35
CA THR A 10 39.74 8.70 -12.53
C THR A 10 39.22 10.12 -12.28
N ASP A 11 38.27 10.59 -13.10
CA ASP A 11 37.48 11.78 -12.80
C ASP A 11 36.37 11.45 -11.79
N THR A 12 36.77 11.08 -10.56
CA THR A 12 35.83 10.88 -9.44
C THR A 12 35.85 12.03 -8.44
N ASP A 13 36.67 13.07 -8.63
CA ASP A 13 36.84 14.14 -7.62
C ASP A 13 36.17 15.49 -7.94
N ASN A 14 35.70 15.74 -9.17
CA ASN A 14 35.15 17.06 -9.51
C ASN A 14 33.66 17.26 -9.17
N SER A 15 32.92 16.19 -8.89
CA SER A 15 31.49 16.27 -8.51
C SER A 15 31.26 16.51 -7.01
N SER A 16 32.27 16.28 -6.18
CA SER A 16 32.19 16.32 -4.71
C SER A 16 32.38 17.73 -4.14
N SER A 17 33.27 18.53 -4.73
CA SER A 17 33.57 19.90 -4.27
C SER A 17 32.40 20.87 -4.47
N ALA A 18 31.71 20.80 -5.61
CA ALA A 18 30.61 21.71 -5.91
C ALA A 18 29.35 21.45 -5.06
N VAL A 19 29.06 20.18 -4.75
CA VAL A 19 27.92 19.81 -3.88
C VAL A 19 28.19 20.22 -2.43
N SER A 20 29.40 19.99 -1.94
CA SER A 20 29.81 20.38 -0.59
C SER A 20 29.85 21.91 -0.42
N GLU A 21 30.31 22.67 -1.41
CA GLU A 21 30.26 24.14 -1.38
C GLU A 21 28.82 24.68 -1.33
N LYS A 22 27.91 24.13 -2.14
CA LYS A 22 26.49 24.54 -2.13
C LYS A 22 25.83 24.21 -0.80
N TYR A 23 26.13 23.05 -0.23
CA TYR A 23 25.63 22.67 1.09
C TYR A 23 26.14 23.63 2.18
N LYS A 24 27.44 23.98 2.15
CA LYS A 24 28.03 24.94 3.09
C LYS A 24 27.34 26.31 3.02
N LYS A 25 27.15 26.86 1.81
CA LYS A 25 26.43 28.12 1.60
C LYS A 25 24.99 28.08 2.13
N ALA A 26 24.29 26.97 1.92
CA ALA A 26 22.93 26.79 2.44
C ALA A 26 22.90 26.75 3.99
N ARG A 27 23.91 26.13 4.61
CA ARG A 27 24.05 26.14 6.08
C ARG A 27 24.38 27.52 6.63
N GLU A 28 25.34 28.22 6.02
CA GLU A 28 25.66 29.61 6.40
C GLU A 28 24.44 30.54 6.29
N TYR A 29 23.65 30.39 5.23
CA TYR A 29 22.38 31.10 5.09
C TYR A 29 21.41 30.80 6.23
N LEU A 30 21.16 29.52 6.54
CA LEU A 30 20.28 29.11 7.64
C LEU A 30 20.76 29.66 9.00
N SER A 31 22.06 29.56 9.30
CA SER A 31 22.63 30.13 10.53
C SER A 31 22.41 31.63 10.62
N THR A 32 22.54 32.35 9.49
CA THR A 32 22.29 33.80 9.42
C THR A 32 20.82 34.15 9.63
N GLN A 33 19.89 33.36 9.08
CA GLN A 33 18.46 33.61 9.21
C GLN A 33 17.92 33.30 10.62
N ILE A 34 18.43 32.22 11.24
CA ILE A 34 17.91 31.73 12.51
C ILE A 34 18.57 32.45 13.69
N GLY A 35 19.87 32.69 13.64
CA GLY A 35 20.63 33.35 14.70
C GLY A 35 20.79 32.56 16.01
N ASP A 36 20.12 31.40 16.12
CA ASP A 36 20.19 30.47 17.24
C ASP A 36 20.66 29.10 16.75
N LYS A 37 21.83 28.67 17.24
CA LYS A 37 22.46 27.42 16.84
C LYS A 37 21.68 26.18 17.29
N HIS A 38 21.08 26.21 18.48
CA HIS A 38 20.31 25.07 18.99
C HIS A 38 19.03 24.89 18.18
N LEU A 39 18.34 26.00 17.89
CA LEU A 39 17.14 25.97 17.05
C LEU A 39 17.45 25.52 15.61
N GLU A 40 18.58 25.96 15.03
CA GLU A 40 19.04 25.48 13.73
C GLU A 40 19.21 23.95 13.72
N GLU A 41 19.97 23.41 14.68
CA GLU A 41 20.22 21.96 14.79
C GLU A 41 18.92 21.16 14.95
N ASP A 42 17.99 21.67 15.77
CA ASP A 42 16.67 21.06 15.96
C ASP A 42 15.85 21.03 14.66
N ILE A 43 15.83 22.13 13.90
CA ILE A 43 15.10 22.22 12.62
C ILE A 43 15.66 21.21 11.61
N ILE A 44 16.97 21.10 11.48
CA ILE A 44 17.59 20.17 10.53
C ILE A 44 17.36 18.73 10.94
N LYS A 45 17.49 18.43 12.24
CA LYS A 45 17.21 17.09 12.76
C LYS A 45 15.75 16.70 12.53
N ALA A 46 14.82 17.60 12.82
CA ALA A 46 13.40 17.39 12.56
C ALA A 46 13.12 17.20 11.06
N SER A 47 13.68 18.04 10.19
CA SER A 47 13.51 17.95 8.74
C SER A 47 14.09 16.66 8.18
N SER A 48 15.29 16.28 8.60
CA SER A 48 15.95 15.02 8.22
C SER A 48 15.11 13.82 8.63
N LYS A 49 14.59 13.83 9.87
CA LYS A 49 13.68 12.78 10.36
C LYS A 49 12.44 12.66 9.48
N VAL A 50 11.78 13.77 9.13
CA VAL A 50 10.60 13.74 8.25
C VAL A 50 10.92 13.13 6.88
N VAL A 51 12.06 13.48 6.27
CA VAL A 51 12.50 12.90 4.99
C VAL A 51 12.73 11.39 5.10
N ILE A 52 13.39 10.94 6.17
CA ILE A 52 13.64 9.51 6.43
C ILE A 52 12.32 8.77 6.65
N ASP A 53 11.45 9.28 7.51
CA ASP A 53 10.17 8.66 7.87
C ASP A 53 9.28 8.51 6.62
N LYS A 54 9.13 9.58 5.82
CA LYS A 54 8.33 9.54 4.58
C LYS A 54 8.93 8.62 3.51
N SER A 55 10.25 8.60 3.37
CA SER A 55 10.93 7.69 2.44
C SER A 55 10.74 6.24 2.89
N SER A 56 10.83 5.97 4.18
CA SER A 56 10.64 4.64 4.77
C SER A 56 9.20 4.14 4.64
N GLU A 57 8.20 5.01 4.87
CA GLU A 57 6.78 4.70 4.63
C GLU A 57 6.55 4.24 3.18
N LYS A 58 7.12 4.97 2.20
CA LYS A 58 7.03 4.63 0.77
C LYS A 58 7.67 3.28 0.46
N VAL A 59 8.87 3.03 0.99
CA VAL A 59 9.57 1.73 0.81
C VAL A 59 8.74 0.60 1.43
N ALA A 60 8.22 0.79 2.64
CA ALA A 60 7.38 -0.21 3.30
C ALA A 60 6.10 -0.51 2.52
N GLU A 61 5.44 0.50 1.94
CA GLU A 61 4.27 0.30 1.08
C GLU A 61 4.61 -0.48 -0.20
N ALA A 62 5.74 -0.15 -0.85
CA ALA A 62 6.20 -0.88 -2.02
C ALA A 62 6.50 -2.35 -1.68
N SER A 63 7.22 -2.61 -0.59
CA SER A 63 7.50 -3.97 -0.12
C SER A 63 6.23 -4.76 0.20
N LYS A 64 5.21 -4.14 0.80
CA LYS A 64 3.90 -4.78 1.04
C LYS A 64 3.21 -5.16 -0.27
N LYS A 65 3.26 -4.30 -1.29
CA LYS A 65 2.70 -4.59 -2.62
C LYS A 65 3.46 -5.72 -3.34
N GLU A 66 4.77 -5.78 -3.21
CA GLU A 66 5.56 -6.91 -3.75
C GLU A 66 5.22 -8.22 -3.03
N ALA A 67 5.08 -8.21 -1.71
CA ALA A 67 4.68 -9.40 -0.95
C ALA A 67 3.29 -9.93 -1.37
N LEU A 68 2.36 -9.07 -1.79
CA LEU A 68 1.08 -9.50 -2.36
C LEU A 68 1.24 -10.29 -3.67
N LYS A 69 2.26 -9.96 -4.49
CA LYS A 69 2.54 -10.70 -5.74
C LYS A 69 3.11 -12.09 -5.49
N GLU A 70 3.75 -12.29 -4.34
CA GLU A 70 4.23 -13.61 -3.91
C GLU A 70 3.10 -14.53 -3.45
N ILE A 71 1.90 -13.98 -3.18
CA ILE A 71 0.70 -14.79 -2.95
C ILE A 71 0.34 -15.47 -4.27
N GLN A 72 0.83 -16.69 -4.45
CA GLN A 72 0.49 -17.51 -5.59
C GLN A 72 -0.98 -17.92 -5.49
N ILE A 73 -1.78 -17.42 -6.44
CA ILE A 73 -3.19 -17.79 -6.66
C ILE A 73 -3.26 -18.63 -7.93
N THR A 74 -3.94 -19.76 -7.85
CA THR A 74 -4.26 -20.59 -9.01
C THR A 74 -5.71 -20.35 -9.45
N PRO A 75 -6.06 -20.69 -10.70
CA PRO A 75 -7.46 -20.64 -11.16
C PRO A 75 -8.42 -21.44 -10.26
N GLU A 76 -7.97 -22.54 -9.66
CA GLU A 76 -8.76 -23.35 -8.71
C GLU A 76 -9.07 -22.57 -7.42
N ILE A 77 -8.08 -21.87 -6.87
CA ILE A 77 -8.28 -21.02 -5.67
C ILE A 77 -9.25 -19.89 -6.00
N THR A 78 -9.08 -19.24 -7.16
CA THR A 78 -10.03 -18.22 -7.64
C THR A 78 -11.44 -18.79 -7.74
N LYS A 79 -11.62 -19.97 -8.34
CA LYS A 79 -12.90 -20.69 -8.43
C LYS A 79 -13.53 -20.97 -7.07
N THR A 80 -12.72 -21.41 -6.10
CA THR A 80 -13.17 -21.65 -4.72
C THR A 80 -13.63 -20.37 -4.04
N ILE A 81 -12.95 -19.24 -4.26
CA ILE A 81 -13.39 -17.95 -3.73
C ILE A 81 -14.67 -17.50 -4.42
N VAL A 82 -14.76 -17.55 -5.76
CA VAL A 82 -15.95 -17.08 -6.47
C VAL A 82 -17.19 -17.95 -6.25
N SER A 83 -17.02 -19.18 -5.77
CA SER A 83 -18.13 -20.08 -5.41
C SER A 83 -18.74 -19.78 -4.04
N THR A 84 -18.07 -18.99 -3.19
CA THR A 84 -18.68 -18.51 -1.93
C THR A 84 -19.66 -17.35 -2.14
N GLN A 85 -19.83 -16.88 -3.38
CA GLN A 85 -20.84 -15.87 -3.68
C GLN A 85 -22.25 -16.43 -3.49
N LYS A 86 -23.05 -15.75 -2.67
CA LYS A 86 -24.46 -16.03 -2.46
C LYS A 86 -25.31 -15.48 -3.61
N THR A 87 -26.57 -15.89 -3.63
CA THR A 87 -27.55 -15.46 -4.65
C THR A 87 -27.83 -13.96 -4.61
N ASP A 88 -27.64 -13.30 -3.48
CA ASP A 88 -27.78 -11.85 -3.30
C ASP A 88 -26.55 -11.05 -3.74
N GLY A 89 -25.50 -11.72 -4.24
CA GLY A 89 -24.25 -11.10 -4.67
C GLY A 89 -23.19 -10.98 -3.58
N SER A 90 -23.53 -11.20 -2.30
CA SER A 90 -22.57 -11.14 -1.20
C SER A 90 -21.58 -12.31 -1.21
N PHE A 91 -20.41 -12.12 -0.61
CA PHE A 91 -19.41 -13.19 -0.43
C PHE A 91 -19.23 -13.54 1.04
N GLU A 92 -18.92 -14.81 1.28
CA GLU A 92 -18.25 -15.26 2.49
C GLU A 92 -16.74 -15.29 2.29
N VAL A 93 -15.98 -15.02 3.35
CA VAL A 93 -14.53 -15.19 3.34
C VAL A 93 -14.21 -16.67 3.40
N SER A 94 -13.57 -17.19 2.34
CA SER A 94 -13.23 -18.62 2.24
C SER A 94 -12.09 -19.01 3.18
N LYS A 95 -11.96 -20.33 3.41
CA LYS A 95 -10.80 -20.90 4.10
C LYS A 95 -9.49 -20.56 3.39
N GLU A 96 -9.48 -20.55 2.06
CA GLU A 96 -8.31 -20.17 1.25
C GLU A 96 -7.82 -18.75 1.56
N ILE A 97 -8.74 -17.77 1.66
CA ILE A 97 -8.40 -16.40 2.03
C ILE A 97 -7.84 -16.35 3.46
N THR A 98 -8.50 -17.05 4.38
CA THR A 98 -8.10 -17.09 5.80
C THR A 98 -6.69 -17.66 5.96
N ASP A 99 -6.41 -18.80 5.31
CA ASP A 99 -5.12 -19.48 5.35
C ASP A 99 -4.02 -18.65 4.69
N LYS A 100 -4.26 -18.10 3.49
CA LYS A 100 -3.27 -17.30 2.75
C LYS A 100 -2.94 -15.98 3.43
N LEU A 101 -3.87 -15.42 4.22
CA LEU A 101 -3.63 -14.23 5.02
C LEU A 101 -3.14 -14.54 6.44
N ASN A 102 -2.85 -15.81 6.76
CA ASN A 102 -2.42 -16.28 8.08
C ASN A 102 -3.35 -15.81 9.21
N SER A 103 -4.66 -15.79 8.94
CA SER A 103 -5.67 -15.44 9.94
C SER A 103 -6.23 -16.68 10.61
N THR A 104 -6.80 -16.51 11.80
CA THR A 104 -7.43 -17.60 12.55
C THR A 104 -8.85 -17.89 12.08
N SER A 105 -9.58 -16.88 11.57
CA SER A 105 -10.94 -17.03 11.07
C SER A 105 -11.38 -15.83 10.19
N PRO A 106 -12.50 -15.96 9.47
CA PRO A 106 -13.19 -14.83 8.83
C PRO A 106 -13.51 -13.68 9.80
N GLU A 107 -13.96 -14.00 11.01
CA GLU A 107 -14.38 -13.01 12.01
C GLU A 107 -13.19 -12.20 12.54
N SER A 108 -12.02 -12.84 12.70
CA SER A 108 -10.81 -12.11 13.09
C SER A 108 -10.33 -11.16 12.00
N LEU A 109 -10.44 -11.55 10.72
CA LEU A 109 -10.18 -10.63 9.60
C LEU A 109 -11.14 -9.43 9.60
N VAL A 110 -12.45 -9.67 9.77
CA VAL A 110 -13.44 -8.59 9.86
C VAL A 110 -13.12 -7.65 11.02
N THR A 111 -12.79 -8.20 12.19
CA THR A 111 -12.40 -7.41 13.36
C THR A 111 -11.16 -6.55 13.07
N SER A 112 -10.13 -7.12 12.45
CA SER A 112 -8.93 -6.39 12.07
C SER A 112 -9.21 -5.26 11.07
N VAL A 113 -10.05 -5.49 10.06
CA VAL A 113 -10.39 -4.42 9.09
C VAL A 113 -11.19 -3.31 9.77
N ILE A 114 -12.10 -3.65 10.69
CA ILE A 114 -12.88 -2.65 11.44
C ILE A 114 -11.98 -1.76 12.32
N THR A 115 -10.90 -2.29 12.91
CA THR A 115 -9.99 -1.45 13.71
C THR A 115 -9.16 -0.47 12.87
N TYR A 116 -9.01 -0.73 11.57
CA TYR A 116 -8.35 0.19 10.65
C TYR A 116 -9.26 1.30 10.12
N THR A 117 -10.59 1.13 10.15
CA THR A 117 -11.50 2.19 9.68
C THR A 117 -11.60 3.33 10.70
N LYS A 118 -11.45 4.57 10.19
CA LYS A 118 -11.68 5.79 10.97
C LYS A 118 -13.13 6.28 10.89
N ASN A 119 -13.94 5.70 9.99
CA ASN A 119 -15.31 6.12 9.76
C ASN A 119 -16.27 5.37 10.70
N ASP A 120 -16.87 6.10 11.62
CA ASP A 120 -17.77 5.51 12.63
C ASP A 120 -19.05 4.91 12.04
N LYS A 121 -19.51 5.38 10.87
CA LYS A 121 -20.64 4.74 10.17
C LYS A 121 -20.24 3.35 9.67
N LEU A 122 -19.03 3.20 9.13
CA LEU A 122 -18.52 1.92 8.64
C LEU A 122 -18.31 0.90 9.77
N LYS A 123 -17.94 1.33 10.97
CA LYS A 123 -17.78 0.42 12.12
C LYS A 123 -19.06 -0.35 12.47
N ASN A 124 -20.23 0.18 12.11
CA ASN A 124 -21.53 -0.37 12.45
C ASN A 124 -22.22 -1.13 11.29
N VAL A 125 -21.55 -1.29 10.14
CA VAL A 125 -22.14 -2.05 9.01
C VAL A 125 -22.14 -3.55 9.30
N LYS A 126 -23.04 -4.28 8.65
CA LYS A 126 -23.19 -5.73 8.85
C LYS A 126 -21.89 -6.47 8.53
N PRO A 127 -21.51 -7.50 9.32
CA PRO A 127 -20.32 -8.31 9.04
C PRO A 127 -20.27 -8.89 7.62
N SER A 128 -21.42 -9.21 7.02
CA SER A 128 -21.48 -9.72 5.64
C SER A 128 -20.98 -8.71 4.60
N VAL A 129 -21.15 -7.40 4.84
CA VAL A 129 -20.58 -6.34 3.97
C VAL A 129 -19.06 -6.37 4.05
N TRP A 130 -18.50 -6.47 5.26
CA TRP A 130 -17.05 -6.59 5.45
C TRP A 130 -16.48 -7.85 4.82
N GLN A 131 -17.11 -9.01 5.01
CA GLN A 131 -16.69 -10.26 4.37
C GLN A 131 -16.72 -10.15 2.84
N THR A 132 -17.74 -9.47 2.32
CA THR A 132 -17.87 -9.22 0.88
C THR A 132 -16.71 -8.37 0.36
N VAL A 133 -16.45 -7.24 1.00
CA VAL A 133 -15.37 -6.32 0.63
C VAL A 133 -13.99 -6.98 0.78
N ILE A 134 -13.75 -7.75 1.84
CA ILE A 134 -12.48 -8.49 2.03
C ILE A 134 -12.24 -9.44 0.85
N SER A 135 -13.26 -10.22 0.46
CA SER A 135 -13.14 -11.18 -0.64
C SER A 135 -12.94 -10.49 -1.99
N MET A 136 -13.64 -9.37 -2.23
CA MET A 136 -13.47 -8.52 -3.40
C MET A 136 -12.04 -7.95 -3.48
N GLN A 137 -11.54 -7.36 -2.39
CA GLN A 137 -10.21 -6.77 -2.37
C GLN A 137 -9.12 -7.84 -2.47
N TYR A 138 -9.34 -9.04 -1.93
CA TYR A 138 -8.44 -10.16 -2.12
C TYR A 138 -8.31 -10.50 -3.62
N LEU A 139 -9.43 -10.79 -4.29
CA LEU A 139 -9.44 -11.11 -5.73
C LEU A 139 -8.79 -10.01 -6.58
N LYS A 140 -9.12 -8.74 -6.34
CA LYS A 140 -8.56 -7.58 -7.05
C LYS A 140 -7.04 -7.49 -6.90
N ASN A 141 -6.50 -7.78 -5.71
CA ASN A 141 -5.08 -7.64 -5.42
C ASN A 141 -4.24 -8.88 -5.77
N THR A 142 -4.81 -10.09 -5.71
CA THR A 142 -4.05 -11.34 -5.83
C THR A 142 -4.38 -12.14 -7.09
N ALA A 143 -5.56 -11.95 -7.70
CA ALA A 143 -6.05 -12.73 -8.84
C ALA A 143 -6.18 -11.90 -10.12
N SER A 144 -5.44 -10.80 -10.26
CA SER A 144 -5.50 -9.90 -11.44
C SER A 144 -5.19 -10.61 -12.76
N GLN A 145 -4.34 -11.64 -12.76
CA GLN A 145 -4.04 -12.46 -13.93
C GLN A 145 -5.21 -13.33 -14.41
N HIS A 146 -6.23 -13.50 -13.58
CA HIS A 146 -7.42 -14.32 -13.84
C HIS A 146 -8.70 -13.48 -13.73
N GLU A 147 -8.64 -12.17 -14.05
CA GLU A 147 -9.78 -11.24 -13.91
C GLU A 147 -11.07 -11.74 -14.58
N ASN A 148 -10.95 -12.35 -15.76
CA ASN A 148 -12.10 -12.90 -16.50
C ASN A 148 -12.86 -13.97 -15.70
N ASP A 149 -12.23 -14.66 -14.75
CA ASP A 149 -12.86 -15.71 -13.95
C ASP A 149 -13.70 -15.16 -12.78
N TRP A 150 -13.49 -13.89 -12.39
CA TRP A 150 -14.12 -13.32 -11.21
C TRP A 150 -14.80 -11.97 -11.41
N LYS A 151 -14.58 -11.27 -12.52
CA LYS A 151 -15.08 -9.90 -12.76
C LYS A 151 -16.60 -9.77 -12.65
N ASP A 152 -17.35 -10.65 -13.28
CA ASP A 152 -18.83 -10.62 -13.22
C ASP A 152 -19.35 -10.84 -11.79
N LYS A 153 -18.64 -11.66 -11.02
CA LYS A 153 -18.95 -11.92 -9.62
C LYS A 153 -18.62 -10.68 -8.77
N TYR A 154 -17.50 -10.02 -9.03
CA TYR A 154 -17.13 -8.77 -8.38
C TYR A 154 -18.17 -7.67 -8.61
N ASN A 155 -18.65 -7.51 -9.85
CA ASN A 155 -19.66 -6.51 -10.17
C ASN A 155 -20.97 -6.74 -9.38
N LYS A 156 -21.42 -7.99 -9.26
CA LYS A 156 -22.59 -8.35 -8.44
C LYS A 156 -22.37 -8.06 -6.95
N ALA A 157 -21.16 -8.31 -6.46
CA ALA A 157 -20.80 -7.99 -5.07
C ALA A 157 -20.75 -6.48 -4.82
N GLU A 158 -20.30 -5.69 -5.79
CA GLU A 158 -20.37 -4.23 -5.73
C GLU A 158 -21.82 -3.74 -5.66
N GLU A 159 -22.72 -4.28 -6.48
CA GLU A 159 -24.17 -3.98 -6.42
C GLU A 159 -24.75 -4.31 -5.04
N TYR A 160 -24.40 -5.47 -4.48
CA TYR A 160 -24.77 -5.84 -3.11
C TYR A 160 -24.26 -4.81 -2.09
N VAL A 161 -22.97 -4.45 -2.12
CA VAL A 161 -22.39 -3.47 -1.18
C VAL A 161 -23.09 -2.11 -1.30
N ARG A 162 -23.34 -1.64 -2.53
CA ARG A 162 -24.11 -0.40 -2.79
C ARG A 162 -25.49 -0.45 -2.16
N SER A 163 -26.20 -1.57 -2.32
CA SER A 163 -27.54 -1.78 -1.72
C SER A 163 -27.53 -1.76 -0.19
N GLN A 164 -26.44 -2.23 0.44
CA GLN A 164 -26.35 -2.28 1.91
C GLN A 164 -25.98 -0.93 2.53
N LEU A 165 -25.24 -0.08 1.81
CA LEU A 165 -24.75 1.20 2.32
C LEU A 165 -25.68 2.37 2.00
N GLY A 166 -26.27 2.40 0.80
CA GLY A 166 -27.14 3.50 0.36
C GLY A 166 -26.44 4.88 0.29
N ASP A 167 -25.12 4.92 0.42
CA ASP A 167 -24.28 6.13 0.40
C ASP A 167 -23.05 5.89 -0.48
N ASP A 168 -23.00 6.56 -1.63
CA ASP A 168 -21.93 6.42 -2.61
C ASP A 168 -20.55 6.83 -2.06
N ASN A 169 -20.48 7.71 -1.05
CA ASN A 169 -19.21 8.06 -0.42
C ASN A 169 -18.66 6.90 0.41
N LEU A 170 -19.55 6.20 1.13
CA LEU A 170 -19.16 5.00 1.89
C LEU A 170 -18.73 3.86 0.96
N VAL A 171 -19.41 3.70 -0.19
CA VAL A 171 -19.02 2.71 -1.20
C VAL A 171 -17.61 3.00 -1.74
N LYS A 172 -17.32 4.26 -2.10
CA LYS A 172 -15.98 4.68 -2.58
C LYS A 172 -14.88 4.53 -1.53
N GLU A 173 -15.21 4.63 -0.24
CA GLU A 173 -14.25 4.40 0.83
C GLU A 173 -13.84 2.92 0.93
N LEU A 174 -14.72 1.99 0.52
CA LEU A 174 -14.49 0.54 0.63
C LEU A 174 -13.93 -0.13 -0.65
N LEU A 175 -14.14 0.44 -1.84
CA LEU A 175 -13.87 -0.20 -3.15
C LEU A 175 -12.78 0.49 -3.98
#